data_AF-A0A395M4X3-F1
#
_entry.id   AF-A0A395M4X3-F1
#
_cell.length_a   1.000
_cell.length_b   1.000
_cell.length_c   1.000
_cell.angle_alpha   90.00
_cell.angle_beta   90.00
_cell.angle_gamma   90.00
#
_symmetry.space_group_name_H-M   'P 1'
#
loop_
_entity.id
_entity.type
_entity.pdbx_description
1 polymer ?
#
loop_
_entity_poly.entity_id
_entity_poly.type
_entity_poly.pdbx_seq_one_letter_code
_entity_poly.pdbx_strand_id
1 'polypeptide(L)'
;MSQPILSLRPDESNSKAVANILPCRIHHDGPIESTSTYWTPAATDDGTKLAYFRGRKLQGKVVKLPENYRGVVVEQIPEQDPKTAPEEPPEEDLDAEKEQVGSMKVTSEFDEMVVWGHEMVADASADPYVRSMEEWLQVADKIHSYLLPEDVAQK
;
A
#
# COMPACT_ATOMS: atom_id res chain seq x y z
N MET A 1 -5.90 -13.35 22.57
CA MET A 1 -5.76 -12.23 21.61
C MET A 1 -4.27 -12.11 21.34
N SER A 2 -3.81 -12.34 20.11
CA SER A 2 -2.40 -12.16 19.72
C SER A 2 -2.07 -10.66 19.76
N GLN A 3 -0.89 -10.30 20.29
CA GLN A 3 -0.45 -8.90 20.30
C GLN A 3 -0.07 -8.48 18.86
N PRO A 4 -0.41 -7.25 18.43
CA PRO A 4 -0.11 -6.78 17.08
C PRO A 4 1.40 -6.57 16.89
N ILE A 5 1.96 -7.05 15.78
CA ILE A 5 3.39 -6.91 15.45
C ILE A 5 3.73 -5.49 14.95
N LEU A 6 2.75 -4.79 14.37
CA LEU A 6 2.89 -3.44 13.81
C LEU A 6 1.69 -2.56 14.20
N SER A 7 1.95 -1.29 14.48
CA SER A 7 0.92 -0.28 14.71
C SER A 7 1.04 0.86 13.69
N LEU A 8 -0.10 1.25 13.09
CA LEU A 8 -0.19 2.37 12.16
C LEU A 8 -0.64 3.61 12.89
N ARG A 9 0.16 4.68 12.85
CA ARG A 9 -0.22 6.00 13.33
C ARG A 9 -0.74 6.83 12.16
N PRO A 10 -1.98 7.34 12.22
CA PRO A 10 -2.50 8.22 11.19
C PRO A 10 -1.67 9.51 11.13
N ASP A 11 -1.51 10.09 9.94
CA ASP A 11 -1.05 11.48 9.83
C ASP A 11 -2.23 12.42 9.99
N GLU A 12 -1.97 13.61 10.53
CA GLU A 12 -2.91 14.74 10.44
C GLU A 12 -2.98 15.27 9.00
N SER A 13 -1.93 15.02 8.20
CA SER A 13 -1.86 15.44 6.80
C SER A 13 -2.56 14.43 5.89
N ASN A 14 -3.79 14.76 5.46
CA ASN A 14 -4.60 13.93 4.57
C ASN A 14 -4.14 14.07 3.10
N SER A 15 -2.84 13.82 2.86
CA SER A 15 -2.24 13.99 1.54
C SER A 15 -2.61 12.81 0.63
N LYS A 16 -3.06 13.12 -0.59
CA LYS A 16 -3.35 12.12 -1.61
C LYS A 16 -2.14 11.93 -2.52
N ALA A 17 -1.70 10.68 -2.65
CA ALA A 17 -0.63 10.27 -3.53
C ALA A 17 -1.17 9.57 -4.79
N VAL A 18 -0.36 9.55 -5.84
CA VAL A 18 -0.62 8.75 -7.05
C VAL A 18 0.39 7.62 -7.11
N ALA A 19 -0.07 6.38 -6.86
CA ALA A 19 0.77 5.20 -6.91
C ALA A 19 1.02 4.79 -8.38
N ASN A 20 2.29 4.68 -8.77
CA ASN A 20 2.70 4.27 -10.13
C ASN A 20 3.56 3.00 -10.04
N ILE A 21 3.09 1.90 -10.64
CA ILE A 21 3.84 0.65 -10.72
C ILE A 21 4.50 0.58 -12.10
N LEU A 22 5.82 0.75 -12.14
CA LEU A 22 6.59 0.77 -13.40
C LEU A 22 7.10 -0.65 -13.76
N PRO A 23 7.18 -1.00 -15.06
CA PRO A 23 7.66 -2.30 -15.52
C PRO A 23 9.19 -2.37 -15.55
N CYS A 24 9.84 -1.79 -14.55
CA CYS A 24 11.29 -1.74 -14.42
C CYS A 24 11.70 -1.49 -12.96
N ARG A 25 12.91 -1.91 -12.61
CA ARG A 25 13.52 -1.60 -11.33
C ARG A 25 14.29 -0.27 -11.41
N ILE A 26 14.01 0.63 -10.49
CA ILE A 26 14.82 1.82 -10.22
C ILE A 26 15.70 1.51 -9.02
N HIS A 27 17.01 1.73 -9.12
CA HIS A 27 17.96 1.43 -8.03
C HIS A 27 18.02 2.52 -6.95
N HIS A 28 17.55 3.72 -7.28
CA HIS A 28 17.52 4.83 -6.34
C HIS A 28 16.24 4.76 -5.51
N ASP A 29 16.41 4.66 -4.19
CA ASP A 29 15.34 4.71 -3.21
C ASP A 29 15.43 6.04 -2.46
N GLY A 30 14.47 6.94 -2.67
CA GLY A 30 14.45 8.25 -2.04
C GLY A 30 13.64 9.29 -2.81
N PRO A 31 13.44 10.49 -2.22
CA PRO A 31 12.76 11.58 -2.89
C PRO A 31 13.54 12.01 -4.14
N ILE A 32 12.80 12.39 -5.17
CA ILE A 32 13.33 13.01 -6.38
C ILE A 32 12.82 14.44 -6.47
N GLU A 33 13.55 15.29 -7.18
CA GLU A 33 13.06 16.63 -7.54
C GLU A 33 11.72 16.53 -8.30
N SER A 34 11.05 17.68 -8.48
CA SER A 34 9.68 17.77 -9.00
C SER A 34 9.38 16.76 -10.10
N THR A 35 8.59 15.74 -9.77
CA THR A 35 8.19 14.66 -10.67
C THR A 35 7.49 15.19 -11.91
N SER A 36 6.73 16.28 -11.78
CA SER A 36 6.00 16.94 -12.87
C SER A 36 6.88 17.35 -14.06
N THR A 37 8.17 17.60 -13.83
CA THR A 37 9.12 17.98 -14.89
C THR A 37 9.47 16.82 -15.82
N TYR A 38 9.52 15.60 -15.28
CA TYR A 38 10.03 14.41 -16.00
C TYR A 38 8.99 13.32 -16.20
N TRP A 39 7.89 13.39 -15.45
CA TRP A 39 6.84 12.39 -15.42
C TRP A 39 5.48 13.07 -15.53
N THR A 40 4.94 13.07 -16.75
CA THR A 40 3.66 13.71 -17.07
C THR A 40 2.77 12.73 -17.85
N PRO A 41 2.17 11.72 -17.19
CA PRO A 41 1.20 10.83 -17.81
C PRO A 41 0.04 11.59 -18.47
N ALA A 42 -0.15 11.40 -19.77
CA ALA A 42 -1.30 11.93 -20.50
C ALA A 42 -2.44 10.92 -20.49
N ALA A 43 -3.68 11.37 -20.31
CA ALA A 43 -4.85 10.54 -20.52
C ALA A 43 -5.06 10.32 -22.02
N THR A 44 -5.46 9.11 -22.40
CA THR A 44 -5.87 8.77 -23.77
C THR A 44 -7.40 8.64 -23.84
N ASP A 45 -7.94 8.67 -25.06
CA ASP A 45 -9.39 8.56 -25.29
C ASP A 45 -9.96 7.21 -24.81
N ASP A 46 -9.12 6.18 -24.75
CA ASP A 46 -9.48 4.82 -24.31
C ASP A 46 -9.50 4.67 -22.77
N GLY A 47 -9.29 5.75 -22.02
CA GLY A 47 -9.22 5.73 -20.55
C GLY A 47 -7.91 5.15 -20.00
N THR A 48 -6.92 4.89 -20.84
CA THR A 48 -5.57 4.51 -20.43
C THR A 48 -4.70 5.75 -20.21
N LYS A 49 -3.50 5.56 -19.64
CA LYS A 49 -2.50 6.61 -19.54
C LYS A 49 -1.34 6.31 -20.48
N LEU A 50 -0.76 7.34 -21.08
CA LEU A 50 0.42 7.24 -21.92
C LEU A 50 1.55 8.07 -21.29
N ALA A 51 2.73 7.47 -21.15
CA ALA A 51 3.93 8.15 -20.69
C ALA A 51 5.17 7.59 -21.38
N TYR A 52 6.27 8.33 -21.29
CA TYR A 52 7.59 7.87 -21.74
C TYR A 52 8.54 7.91 -20.56
N PHE A 53 9.15 6.76 -20.26
CA PHE A 53 10.17 6.67 -19.23
C PHE A 53 11.49 6.26 -19.86
N ARG A 54 12.54 7.09 -19.71
CA ARG A 54 13.87 6.83 -20.30
C ARG A 54 13.81 6.54 -21.81
N GLY A 55 12.94 7.24 -22.53
CA GLY A 55 12.73 7.06 -23.98
C GLY A 55 11.88 5.86 -24.39
N ARG A 56 11.36 5.07 -23.43
CA ARG A 56 10.51 3.90 -23.69
C ARG A 56 9.04 4.25 -23.51
N LYS A 57 8.19 3.85 -24.46
CA LYS A 57 6.75 4.07 -24.42
C LYS A 57 6.11 3.14 -23.37
N LEU A 58 5.35 3.72 -22.45
CA LEU A 58 4.59 3.00 -21.45
C LEU A 58 3.09 3.26 -21.63
N GLN A 59 2.29 2.19 -21.53
CA GLN A 59 0.83 2.29 -21.48
C GLN A 59 0.35 1.88 -20.08
N GLY A 60 -0.37 2.78 -19.42
CA GLY A 60 -0.83 2.65 -18.04
C GLY A 60 -2.31 2.30 -17.97
N LYS A 61 -2.64 1.25 -17.22
CA LYS A 61 -4.02 0.93 -16.80
C LYS A 61 -4.26 1.56 -15.43
N VAL A 62 -5.32 2.35 -15.29
CA VAL A 62 -5.78 2.85 -13.98
C VAL A 62 -6.57 1.74 -13.31
N VAL A 63 -6.15 1.35 -12.11
CA VAL A 63 -6.79 0.31 -11.30
C VAL A 63 -7.25 0.96 -9.99
N LYS A 64 -8.56 1.01 -9.80
CA LYS A 64 -9.17 1.54 -8.58
C LYS A 64 -9.13 0.48 -7.48
N LEU A 65 -8.96 0.92 -6.24
CA LEU A 65 -9.14 0.06 -5.09
C LEU A 65 -10.64 -0.27 -4.93
N PRO A 66 -10.98 -1.48 -4.43
CA PRO A 66 -12.38 -1.80 -4.14
C PRO A 66 -12.95 -0.91 -3.02
N GLU A 67 -14.27 -0.73 -2.98
CA GLU A 67 -14.95 0.30 -2.15
C GLU A 67 -14.63 0.25 -0.64
N ASN A 68 -14.31 -0.94 -0.11
CA ASN A 68 -14.00 -1.14 1.31
C ASN A 68 -12.50 -1.14 1.62
N TYR A 69 -11.66 -0.75 0.66
CA TYR A 69 -10.21 -0.73 0.79
C TYR A 69 -9.70 0.70 0.61
N ARG A 70 -8.60 0.99 1.31
CA ARG A 70 -7.82 2.21 1.08
C ARG A 70 -6.34 1.88 0.96
N GLY A 71 -5.64 2.60 0.10
CA GLY A 71 -4.20 2.53 -0.03
C GLY A 71 -3.54 3.50 0.92
N VAL A 72 -2.50 3.05 1.62
CA VAL A 72 -1.68 3.89 2.50
C VAL A 72 -0.21 3.73 2.15
N VAL A 73 0.51 4.85 2.15
CA VAL A 73 1.98 4.88 2.14
C VAL A 73 2.43 5.07 3.58
N VAL A 74 3.35 4.23 4.03
CA VAL A 74 3.81 4.22 5.42
C VAL A 74 5.34 4.35 5.48
N GLU A 75 5.82 5.06 6.49
CA GLU A 75 7.23 5.16 6.83
C GLU A 75 7.46 4.57 8.23
N GLN A 76 8.53 3.82 8.39
CA GLN A 76 8.89 3.28 9.70
C GLN A 76 9.32 4.43 10.61
N ILE A 77 8.74 4.49 11.81
CA ILE A 77 9.20 5.40 12.85
C ILE A 77 10.42 4.73 13.50
N PRO A 78 11.61 5.37 13.47
CA PRO A 78 12.77 4.82 14.14
C PRO A 78 12.45 4.67 15.63
N GLU A 79 12.69 3.49 16.19
CA GLU A 79 12.54 3.24 17.61
C GLU A 79 13.47 4.20 18.36
N GLN A 80 12.91 4.99 19.28
CA GLN A 80 13.74 5.75 20.20
C GLN A 80 14.47 4.73 21.08
N ASP A 81 15.80 4.78 21.07
CA ASP A 81 16.63 4.02 21.99
C ASP A 81 16.07 4.16 23.43
N PRO A 82 15.80 3.05 24.16
CA PRO A 82 15.25 3.11 25.51
C PRO A 82 16.17 3.75 26.56
N LYS A 83 17.30 4.36 26.16
CA LYS A 83 18.30 4.96 27.05
C LYS A 83 17.95 6.36 27.59
N THR A 84 16.73 6.85 27.38
CA THR A 84 16.32 8.19 27.86
C THR A 84 15.08 8.20 28.76
N ALA A 85 14.64 7.04 29.26
CA ALA A 85 13.66 7.02 30.36
C ALA A 85 14.39 7.20 31.71
N PRO A 86 13.93 8.09 32.61
CA PRO A 86 14.46 8.19 33.97
C PRO A 86 14.33 6.84 34.68
N GLU A 87 15.41 6.41 35.34
CA GLU A 87 15.49 5.17 36.13
C GLU A 87 14.41 5.16 37.23
N GLU A 88 13.33 4.41 37.03
CA GLU A 88 12.49 3.91 38.13
C GLU A 88 12.98 2.50 38.52
N PRO A 89 13.02 2.17 39.82
CA PRO A 89 13.72 1.01 40.34
C PRO A 89 13.10 -0.32 39.88
N PRO A 90 13.91 -1.39 39.74
CA PRO A 90 13.49 -2.63 39.11
C PRO A 90 12.60 -3.44 40.05
N GLU A 91 11.34 -3.61 39.68
CA GLU A 91 10.52 -4.70 40.20
C GLU A 91 10.82 -5.96 39.38
N GLU A 92 11.34 -6.98 40.07
CA GLU A 92 11.66 -8.30 39.54
C GLU A 92 10.38 -9.02 39.10
N ASP A 93 10.10 -9.06 37.80
CA ASP A 93 9.16 -10.04 37.22
C ASP A 93 9.64 -10.50 35.83
N LEU A 94 10.32 -11.65 35.85
CA LEU A 94 10.31 -12.77 34.91
C LEU A 94 10.03 -12.48 33.42
N ASP A 95 11.07 -12.64 32.59
CA ASP A 95 11.03 -13.35 31.28
C ASP A 95 9.90 -13.01 30.28
N ALA A 96 9.38 -11.80 30.30
CA ALA A 96 8.61 -11.26 29.19
C ALA A 96 9.57 -10.47 28.29
N GLU A 97 10.15 -11.13 27.28
CA GLU A 97 10.54 -10.41 26.06
C GLU A 97 9.28 -9.67 25.57
N LYS A 98 9.13 -8.40 25.96
CA LYS A 98 8.08 -7.55 25.42
C LYS A 98 8.40 -7.41 23.95
N GLU A 99 7.75 -8.23 23.12
CA GLU A 99 7.79 -8.12 21.67
C GLU A 99 7.51 -6.65 21.33
N GLN A 100 8.53 -5.92 20.89
CA GLN A 100 8.39 -4.49 20.62
C GLN A 100 7.52 -4.34 19.36
N VAL A 101 6.36 -3.70 19.54
CA VAL A 101 5.45 -3.42 18.44
C VAL A 101 6.09 -2.35 17.56
N GLY A 102 6.44 -2.72 16.33
CA GLY A 102 6.97 -1.76 15.36
C GLY A 102 5.95 -0.65 15.08
N SER A 103 6.40 0.59 15.03
CA SER A 103 5.53 1.74 14.81
C SER A 103 5.75 2.32 13.41
N MET A 104 4.67 2.45 12.63
CA MET A 104 4.70 3.04 11.28
C MET A 104 3.82 4.28 11.24
N LYS A 105 4.29 5.33 10.56
CA LYS A 105 3.55 6.55 10.30
C LYS A 105 2.95 6.48 8.90
N VAL A 106 1.64 6.71 8.77
CA VAL A 106 1.02 6.95 7.45
C VAL A 106 1.51 8.30 6.93
N THR A 107 1.94 8.40 5.69
CA THR A 107 2.40 9.67 5.08
C THR A 107 1.46 10.18 4.00
N SER A 108 0.82 9.26 3.28
CA SER A 108 -0.15 9.59 2.23
C SER A 108 -1.14 8.46 2.03
N GLU A 109 -2.28 8.77 1.42
CA GLU A 109 -3.28 7.80 1.00
C GLU A 109 -3.48 7.83 -0.51
N PHE A 110 -3.96 6.72 -1.07
CA PHE A 110 -4.33 6.64 -2.49
C PHE A 110 -5.55 5.75 -2.66
N ASP A 111 -6.40 6.10 -3.64
CA ASP A 111 -7.64 5.38 -3.95
C ASP A 111 -7.52 4.57 -5.26
N GLU A 112 -6.47 4.84 -6.03
CA GLU A 112 -6.16 4.19 -7.29
C GLU A 112 -4.64 4.08 -7.49
N MET A 113 -4.25 3.12 -8.31
CA MET A 113 -2.89 2.95 -8.79
C MET A 113 -2.86 2.91 -10.31
N VAL A 114 -1.74 3.26 -10.90
CA VAL A 114 -1.50 3.12 -12.34
C VAL A 114 -0.48 2.01 -12.57
N VAL A 115 -0.90 0.94 -13.24
CA VAL A 115 -0.05 -0.19 -13.61
C VAL A 115 0.45 0.04 -15.03
N TRP A 116 1.76 0.18 -15.20
CA TRP A 116 2.39 0.52 -16.48
C TRP A 116 2.97 -0.72 -17.17
N GLY A 117 2.60 -0.94 -18.42
CA GLY A 117 3.18 -1.94 -19.30
C GLY A 117 4.05 -1.31 -20.40
N HIS A 118 5.06 -2.05 -20.85
CA HIS A 118 5.92 -1.62 -21.96
C HIS A 118 5.18 -1.81 -23.29
N GLU A 119 4.92 -0.70 -24.00
CA GLU A 119 4.20 -0.64 -25.29
C GLU A 119 2.77 -1.21 -25.33
N MET A 120 2.34 -1.96 -24.32
CA MET A 120 1.02 -2.59 -24.20
C MET A 120 0.41 -2.29 -22.83
N VAL A 121 -0.92 -2.25 -22.77
CA VAL A 121 -1.68 -2.05 -21.53
C VAL A 121 -1.59 -3.33 -20.69
N ALA A 122 -1.37 -3.19 -19.39
CA ALA A 122 -1.43 -4.32 -18.46
C ALA A 122 -2.88 -4.83 -18.32
N ASP A 123 -3.08 -6.15 -18.37
CA ASP A 123 -4.38 -6.79 -18.16
C ASP A 123 -4.32 -7.83 -17.03
N ALA A 124 -5.47 -8.26 -16.53
CA ALA A 124 -5.54 -9.24 -15.44
C ALA A 124 -5.02 -10.63 -15.84
N SER A 125 -4.89 -10.95 -17.13
CA SER A 125 -4.38 -12.24 -17.61
C SER A 125 -2.86 -12.35 -17.52
N ALA A 126 -2.16 -11.22 -17.55
CA ALA A 126 -0.70 -11.15 -17.52
C ALA A 126 -0.13 -10.43 -16.29
N ASP A 127 -0.85 -9.45 -15.71
CA ASP A 127 -0.34 -8.61 -14.63
C ASP A 127 -0.88 -9.01 -13.25
N PRO A 128 0.00 -9.33 -12.28
CA PRO A 128 -0.40 -9.79 -10.96
C PRO A 128 -1.07 -8.69 -10.11
N TYR A 129 -0.72 -7.42 -10.30
CA TYR A 129 -1.32 -6.32 -9.52
C TYR A 129 -2.74 -6.07 -9.98
N VAL A 130 -2.96 -6.03 -11.29
CA VAL A 130 -4.31 -5.91 -11.88
C VAL A 130 -5.19 -7.08 -11.41
N ARG A 131 -4.69 -8.31 -11.54
CA ARG A 131 -5.42 -9.50 -11.06
C ARG A 131 -5.70 -9.46 -9.56
N SER A 132 -4.76 -8.99 -8.76
CA SER A 132 -4.93 -8.94 -7.32
C SER A 132 -6.08 -8.01 -6.92
N MET A 133 -6.17 -6.85 -7.56
CA MET A 133 -7.23 -5.87 -7.27
C MET A 133 -8.59 -6.30 -7.82
N GLU A 134 -8.62 -6.88 -9.02
CA GLU A 134 -9.86 -7.24 -9.71
C GLU A 134 -10.43 -8.59 -9.24
N GLU A 135 -9.60 -9.54 -8.81
CA GLU A 135 -10.04 -10.91 -8.52
C GLU A 135 -9.70 -11.33 -7.08
N TRP A 136 -8.43 -11.22 -6.69
CA TRP A 136 -7.94 -11.83 -5.44
C TRP A 136 -8.64 -11.26 -4.20
N LEU A 137 -8.79 -9.94 -4.11
CA LEU A 137 -9.44 -9.31 -2.95
C LEU A 137 -10.89 -9.80 -2.76
N GLN A 138 -11.62 -10.01 -3.86
CA GLN A 138 -12.99 -10.51 -3.81
C GLN A 138 -13.03 -11.98 -3.36
N VAL A 139 -12.10 -12.80 -3.85
CA VAL A 139 -11.98 -14.21 -3.44
C VAL A 139 -11.62 -14.31 -1.96
N ALA A 140 -10.64 -13.52 -1.51
CA ALA A 140 -10.22 -13.49 -0.11
C ALA A 140 -11.37 -13.07 0.82
N ASP A 141 -12.14 -12.05 0.45
CA ASP A 141 -13.34 -11.62 1.18
C ASP A 141 -14.34 -12.78 1.37
N LYS A 142 -14.62 -13.55 0.31
CA LYS A 142 -15.54 -14.70 0.41
C LYS A 142 -14.99 -15.85 1.25
N ILE A 143 -13.70 -16.19 1.11
CA ILE A 143 -13.09 -17.29 1.88
C ILE A 143 -13.09 -16.98 3.38
N HIS A 144 -12.84 -15.72 3.74
CA HIS A 144 -12.73 -15.28 5.12
C HIS A 144 -14.02 -14.67 5.68
N SER A 145 -15.10 -14.68 4.92
CA SER A 145 -16.42 -14.27 5.41
C SER A 145 -16.94 -15.28 6.43
N TYR A 146 -17.40 -14.78 7.58
CA TYR A 146 -18.10 -15.58 8.57
C TYR A 146 -19.60 -15.53 8.25
N LEU A 147 -20.28 -16.67 8.31
CA LEU A 147 -21.73 -16.72 8.22
C LEU A 147 -22.33 -15.97 9.41
N LEU A 148 -23.19 -15.00 9.13
CA LEU A 148 -23.99 -14.39 10.19
C LEU A 148 -25.03 -15.43 10.65
N PRO A 149 -25.39 -15.46 11.95
CA PRO A 149 -26.38 -16.39 12.48
C PRO A 149 -27.72 -16.37 11.73
N GLU A 150 -28.04 -15.24 11.08
CA GLU A 150 -29.25 -15.03 10.29
C GLU A 150 -29.25 -15.82 8.96
N ASP A 151 -28.08 -16.09 8.38
CA ASP A 151 -27.92 -16.85 7.13
C ASP A 151 -28.05 -18.36 7.33
N VAL A 152 -27.94 -18.82 8.58
CA VAL A 152 -28.09 -20.25 8.94
C VAL A 152 -29.57 -20.62 9.11
N ALA A 153 -30.43 -19.64 9.40
CA ALA A 153 -31.86 -19.87 9.67
C ALA A 153 -32.72 -20.04 8.39
N GLN A 154 -32.15 -19.79 7.20
CA GLN A 154 -32.87 -19.86 5.92
C GLN A 154 -32.52 -21.09 5.06
N LYS A 155 -31.84 -22.10 5.62
CA LYS A 155 -31.48 -23.33 4.90
C LYS A 155 -32.29 -24.54 5.36
#